data_AF-W2KZL9-F1
#
_entry.id   AF-W2KZL9-F1
#
_cell.length_a   1.000
_cell.length_b   1.000
_cell.length_c   1.000
_cell.angle_alpha   90.00
_cell.angle_beta   90.00
_cell.angle_gamma   90.00
#
_symmetry.space_group_name_H-M   'P 1'
#
loop_
_entity.id
_entity.type
_entity.pdbx_description
1 polymer ?
#
loop_
_entity_poly.entity_id
_entity_poly.type
_entity_poly.pdbx_seq_one_letter_code
_entity_poly.pdbx_strand_id
1 'polypeptide(L)'
;MDLFNQNLIHSWQPSQSPRQRVKACTYLIRLTLLSAPRTADQALGPSCIMSTAFSYQDCTAEVDEYLSSVSVSDDEPALALHWEQNALSQFVDAANSVDDSVDMPDWLTQPRGSITADSIVEDMMAFLATKAGGRFGRVLLAPNSVVQFGQLCGMFAYIENDAFVRAAAAGMSDGATLAKVFCLTKGSASAAVPMEFPPRENQSRRLFS
;
A
#
# COMPACT_ATOMS: atom_id res chain seq x y z
N MET A 1 22.60 1.15 14.18
CA MET A 1 22.48 0.64 12.80
C MET A 1 21.87 -0.74 12.89
N ASP A 2 20.57 -0.82 12.64
CA ASP A 2 19.78 -2.04 12.85
C ASP A 2 20.17 -3.16 11.88
N LEU A 3 20.23 -4.38 12.41
CA LEU A 3 20.40 -5.64 11.65
C LEU A 3 19.38 -5.78 10.51
N PHE A 4 18.22 -5.11 10.62
CA PHE A 4 17.22 -4.97 9.56
C PHE A 4 17.79 -4.34 8.29
N ASN A 5 18.58 -3.27 8.43
CA ASN A 5 19.13 -2.53 7.29
C ASN A 5 20.21 -3.35 6.59
N GLN A 6 21.03 -4.10 7.34
CA GLN A 6 22.06 -4.97 6.75
C GLN A 6 21.47 -6.16 5.98
N ASN A 7 20.39 -6.78 6.48
CA ASN A 7 19.75 -7.90 5.79
C ASN A 7 18.93 -7.47 4.57
N LEU A 8 18.27 -6.30 4.62
CA LEU A 8 17.64 -5.71 3.43
C LEU A 8 18.69 -5.41 2.35
N ILE A 9 19.79 -4.74 2.72
CA ILE A 9 20.89 -4.41 1.80
C ILE A 9 21.55 -5.67 1.21
N HIS A 10 21.76 -6.73 2.01
CA HIS A 10 22.35 -7.98 1.52
C HIS A 10 21.44 -8.78 0.58
N SER A 11 20.11 -8.69 0.77
CA SER A 11 19.13 -9.31 -0.13
C SER A 11 18.92 -8.53 -1.43
N TRP A 12 19.35 -7.26 -1.44
CA TRP A 12 19.23 -6.34 -2.54
C TRP A 12 20.53 -6.35 -3.36
N GLN A 13 20.74 -7.41 -4.15
CA GLN A 13 21.87 -7.46 -5.07
C GLN A 13 21.56 -6.73 -6.38
N PRO A 14 22.45 -5.83 -6.88
CA PRO A 14 22.26 -5.12 -8.15
C PRO A 14 22.10 -6.03 -9.38
N SER A 15 22.49 -7.30 -9.26
CA SER A 15 22.35 -8.33 -10.30
C SER A 15 20.97 -8.97 -10.39
N GLN A 16 20.09 -8.76 -9.41
CA GLN A 16 18.76 -9.37 -9.39
C GLN A 16 17.74 -8.53 -10.14
N SER A 17 16.82 -9.17 -10.86
CA SER A 17 15.72 -8.48 -11.52
C SER A 17 14.79 -7.82 -10.48
N PRO A 18 14.07 -6.72 -10.82
CA PRO A 18 13.12 -6.07 -9.90
C PRO A 18 12.12 -7.06 -9.28
N ARG A 19 11.65 -8.03 -10.07
CA ARG A 19 10.77 -9.14 -9.62
C ARG A 19 11.39 -10.03 -8.53
N GLN A 20 12.71 -10.26 -8.58
CA GLN A 20 13.42 -11.05 -7.57
C GLN A 20 13.68 -10.25 -6.28
N ARG A 21 13.90 -8.93 -6.40
CA ARG A 21 14.10 -8.05 -5.23
C ARG A 21 12.82 -7.88 -4.41
N VAL A 22 11.65 -7.79 -5.05
CA VAL A 22 10.35 -7.79 -4.35
C VAL A 22 10.12 -9.10 -3.58
N LYS A 23 10.48 -10.26 -4.17
CA LYS A 23 10.38 -11.56 -3.49
C LYS A 23 11.30 -11.65 -2.27
N ALA A 24 12.52 -11.11 -2.36
CA ALA A 24 13.49 -11.09 -1.27
C ALA A 24 13.08 -10.16 -0.12
N CYS A 25 12.59 -8.95 -0.42
CA CYS A 25 12.09 -8.01 0.59
C CYS A 25 10.87 -8.57 1.33
N THR A 26 9.95 -9.24 0.64
CA THR A 26 8.73 -9.80 1.26
C THR A 26 9.04 -10.93 2.25
N TYR A 27 10.11 -11.70 2.01
CA TYR A 27 10.54 -12.77 2.91
C TYR A 27 11.16 -12.26 4.22
N LEU A 28 11.90 -11.14 4.15
CA LEU A 28 12.59 -10.53 5.30
C LEU A 28 11.66 -9.72 6.21
N ILE A 29 10.59 -9.15 5.67
CA ILE A 29 9.56 -8.45 6.45
C ILE A 29 8.81 -9.43 7.38
N ARG A 30 8.69 -10.72 7.00
CA ARG A 30 8.03 -11.77 7.82
C ARG A 30 8.75 -12.05 9.15
N LEU A 31 9.98 -11.56 9.35
CA LEU A 31 10.84 -11.92 10.49
C LEU A 31 11.07 -10.81 11.53
N THR A 32 10.67 -9.56 11.28
CA THR A 32 11.12 -8.44 12.14
C THR A 32 10.12 -7.28 12.20
N LEU A 33 8.96 -7.49 12.82
CA LEU A 33 8.09 -6.39 13.25
C LEU A 33 8.25 -6.18 14.76
N LEU A 34 9.10 -5.22 15.13
CA LEU A 34 8.92 -4.39 16.33
C LEU A 34 9.89 -3.20 16.30
N SER A 35 9.29 -2.00 16.35
CA SER A 35 9.85 -0.71 16.80
C SER A 35 10.85 0.02 15.89
N ALA A 36 10.48 1.22 15.40
CA ALA A 36 11.37 2.38 15.30
C ALA A 36 10.58 3.69 14.96
N PRO A 37 11.08 4.87 15.40
CA PRO A 37 10.27 6.07 15.66
C PRO A 37 10.10 7.04 14.48
N ARG A 38 9.15 7.97 14.68
CA ARG A 38 8.71 9.02 13.76
C ARG A 38 9.72 10.16 13.63
N THR A 39 9.91 10.63 12.40
CA THR A 39 10.26 12.03 12.12
C THR A 39 9.53 12.43 10.85
N ALA A 40 8.60 13.36 10.98
CA ALA A 40 7.86 13.95 9.88
C ALA A 40 8.47 15.32 9.59
N ASP A 41 8.93 15.52 8.36
CA ASP A 41 9.06 16.83 7.77
C ASP A 41 8.68 16.67 6.29
N GLN A 42 7.42 16.96 5.95
CA GLN A 42 6.91 16.95 4.59
C GLN A 42 6.81 18.39 4.11
N ALA A 43 7.71 18.77 3.20
CA ALA A 43 7.60 20.00 2.43
C ALA A 43 6.47 19.86 1.39
N LEU A 44 5.52 20.79 1.41
CA LEU A 44 4.46 20.90 0.40
C LEU A 44 5.07 21.26 -0.97
N GLY A 45 5.10 20.29 -1.88
CA GLY A 45 5.27 20.50 -3.31
C GLY A 45 3.99 21.01 -3.99
N PRO A 46 4.08 21.47 -5.25
CA PRO A 46 3.05 22.29 -5.89
C PRO A 46 1.73 21.52 -6.06
N SER A 47 0.65 22.29 -5.96
CA SER A 47 -0.76 21.87 -6.00
C SER A 47 -1.11 21.05 -7.25
N CYS A 48 -0.83 19.76 -7.22
CA CYS A 48 -1.30 18.81 -8.19
C CYS A 48 -2.79 18.55 -7.89
N ILE A 49 -3.64 18.68 -8.91
CA ILE A 49 -5.07 18.38 -8.82
C ILE A 49 -5.19 16.99 -8.19
N MET A 50 -5.75 16.91 -6.98
CA MET A 50 -5.85 15.64 -6.27
C MET A 50 -6.78 14.73 -7.07
N SER A 51 -6.19 13.78 -7.79
CA SER A 51 -6.94 12.79 -8.56
C SER A 51 -7.81 11.99 -7.60
N THR A 52 -9.13 12.05 -7.80
CA THR A 52 -10.12 11.23 -7.10
C THR A 52 -10.26 9.83 -7.71
N ALA A 53 -9.38 9.48 -8.66
CA ALA A 53 -9.40 8.19 -9.33
C ALA A 53 -9.17 7.06 -8.33
N PHE A 54 -9.85 5.94 -8.57
CA PHE A 54 -9.65 4.70 -7.83
C PHE A 54 -8.58 3.81 -8.48
N SER A 55 -8.12 4.15 -9.68
CA SER A 55 -7.02 3.42 -10.33
C SER A 55 -6.03 4.38 -10.95
N TYR A 56 -4.74 4.07 -10.80
CA TYR A 56 -3.68 4.80 -11.51
C TYR A 56 -3.86 4.74 -13.05
N GLN A 57 -4.55 3.72 -13.55
CA GLN A 57 -4.83 3.52 -14.97
C GLN A 57 -5.89 4.51 -15.50
N ASP A 58 -6.71 5.08 -14.61
CA ASP A 58 -7.73 6.06 -14.98
C ASP A 58 -7.16 7.49 -15.03
N CYS A 59 -5.96 7.71 -14.49
CA CYS A 59 -5.28 9.02 -14.45
C CYS A 59 -3.79 8.90 -14.81
N THR A 60 -3.49 8.16 -15.91
CA THR A 60 -2.10 7.87 -16.31
C THR A 60 -1.32 9.13 -16.69
N ALA A 61 -1.97 10.13 -17.29
CA ALA A 61 -1.31 11.37 -17.69
C ALA A 61 -0.83 12.17 -16.47
N GLU A 62 -1.69 12.28 -15.45
CA GLU A 62 -1.37 12.97 -14.19
C GLU A 62 -0.33 12.20 -13.37
N VAL A 63 -0.40 10.86 -13.40
CA VAL A 63 0.63 10.02 -12.79
C VAL A 63 1.97 10.19 -13.51
N ASP A 64 2.01 10.20 -14.84
CA ASP A 64 3.24 10.43 -15.60
C ASP A 64 3.83 11.83 -15.36
N GLU A 65 2.96 12.85 -15.27
CA GLU A 65 3.38 14.21 -14.90
C GLU A 65 4.01 14.22 -13.50
N TYR A 66 3.34 13.62 -12.51
CA TYR A 66 3.89 13.50 -11.15
C TYR A 66 5.23 12.75 -11.15
N LEU A 67 5.30 11.60 -11.83
CA LEU A 67 6.50 10.78 -11.95
C LEU A 67 7.65 11.50 -12.68
N SER A 68 7.37 12.49 -13.52
CA SER A 68 8.41 13.32 -14.14
C SER A 68 9.04 14.33 -13.16
N SER A 69 8.32 14.66 -12.09
CA SER A 69 8.74 15.61 -11.05
C SER A 69 9.50 14.97 -9.89
N VAL A 70 9.48 13.63 -9.80
CA VAL A 70 10.13 12.85 -8.74
C VAL A 70 11.05 11.78 -9.33
N SER A 71 12.06 11.36 -8.58
CA SER A 71 12.98 10.32 -9.02
C SER A 71 12.34 8.94 -8.84
N VAL A 72 12.03 8.24 -9.94
CA VAL A 72 11.62 6.82 -9.90
C VAL A 72 12.61 5.97 -10.67
N SER A 73 13.21 5.03 -9.96
CA SER A 73 14.25 4.13 -10.45
C SER A 73 14.17 2.78 -9.73
N ASP A 74 15.11 1.87 -9.99
CA ASP A 74 15.19 0.64 -9.21
C ASP A 74 15.55 0.92 -7.74
N ASP A 75 16.33 1.95 -7.44
CA ASP A 75 16.73 2.35 -6.08
C ASP A 75 15.67 3.20 -5.37
N GLU A 76 14.77 3.80 -6.17
CA GLU A 76 13.68 4.66 -5.72
C GLU A 76 12.32 4.20 -6.28
N PRO A 77 11.86 2.98 -5.95
CA PRO A 77 10.63 2.43 -6.53
C PRO A 77 9.36 3.16 -6.07
N ALA A 78 8.37 3.16 -6.94
CA ALA A 78 7.01 3.63 -6.68
C ALA A 78 6.02 2.46 -6.55
N LEU A 79 4.98 2.68 -5.75
CA LEU A 79 3.85 1.75 -5.57
C LEU A 79 2.59 2.38 -6.13
N ALA A 80 2.01 1.78 -7.16
CA ALA A 80 0.74 2.18 -7.73
C ALA A 80 -0.38 1.21 -7.32
N LEU A 81 -1.59 1.74 -7.16
CA LEU A 81 -2.76 0.99 -6.75
C LEU A 81 -3.89 1.11 -7.77
N HIS A 82 -4.58 -0.01 -7.97
CA HIS A 82 -5.87 -0.10 -8.63
C HIS A 82 -6.86 -0.65 -7.61
N TRP A 83 -7.77 0.18 -7.12
CA TRP A 83 -8.81 -0.18 -6.19
C TRP A 83 -10.02 -0.80 -6.88
N GLU A 84 -10.45 -1.97 -6.42
CA GLU A 84 -11.57 -2.72 -6.97
C GLU A 84 -12.89 -2.20 -6.36
N GLN A 85 -13.56 -1.29 -7.07
CA GLN A 85 -14.73 -0.56 -6.55
C GLN A 85 -15.86 -1.48 -6.06
N ASN A 86 -16.14 -2.60 -6.73
CA ASN A 86 -17.16 -3.55 -6.28
C ASN A 86 -16.75 -4.24 -4.96
N ALA A 87 -15.48 -4.63 -4.85
CA ALA A 87 -14.96 -5.22 -3.62
C ALA A 87 -14.94 -4.20 -2.47
N LEU A 88 -14.60 -2.93 -2.76
CA LEU A 88 -14.70 -1.84 -1.80
C LEU A 88 -16.13 -1.63 -1.31
N SER A 89 -17.12 -1.64 -2.19
CA SER A 89 -18.53 -1.51 -1.79
C SER A 89 -18.93 -2.62 -0.82
N GLN A 90 -18.61 -3.88 -1.14
CA GLN A 90 -18.89 -5.02 -0.25
C GLN A 90 -18.17 -4.90 1.09
N PHE A 91 -16.91 -4.46 1.07
CA PHE A 91 -16.13 -4.25 2.29
C PHE A 91 -16.72 -3.14 3.15
N VAL A 92 -17.18 -2.04 2.56
CA VAL A 92 -17.78 -0.92 3.29
C VAL A 92 -19.09 -1.33 3.95
N ASP A 93 -19.96 -2.04 3.23
CA ASP A 93 -21.21 -2.57 3.78
C ASP A 93 -20.94 -3.50 4.98
N ALA A 94 -19.95 -4.39 4.82
CA ALA A 94 -19.53 -5.29 5.89
C ALA A 94 -18.88 -4.53 7.06
N ALA A 95 -17.97 -3.58 6.80
CA ALA A 95 -17.25 -2.79 7.81
C ALA A 95 -18.21 -1.98 8.67
N ASN A 96 -19.24 -1.38 8.06
CA ASN A 96 -20.28 -0.65 8.77
C ASN A 96 -21.19 -1.55 9.62
N SER A 97 -21.17 -2.87 9.38
CA SER A 97 -21.96 -3.87 10.09
C SER A 97 -21.13 -4.75 11.04
N VAL A 98 -19.82 -4.47 11.20
CA VAL A 98 -18.97 -5.20 12.14
C VAL A 98 -19.46 -4.97 13.56
N ASP A 99 -19.52 -6.05 14.34
CA ASP A 99 -19.96 -6.03 15.74
C ASP A 99 -19.15 -5.03 16.58
N ASP A 100 -19.84 -4.32 17.48
CA ASP A 100 -19.23 -3.27 18.31
C ASP A 100 -18.16 -3.78 19.27
N SER A 101 -18.12 -5.09 19.55
CA SER A 101 -17.07 -5.73 20.36
C SER A 101 -15.70 -5.83 19.67
N VAL A 102 -15.63 -5.59 18.36
CA VAL A 102 -14.35 -5.63 17.60
C VAL A 102 -13.81 -4.22 17.45
N ASP A 103 -12.78 -3.87 18.22
CA ASP A 103 -12.16 -2.53 18.23
C ASP A 103 -11.85 -2.00 16.81
N MET A 104 -12.21 -0.73 16.56
CA MET A 104 -11.82 -0.07 15.31
C MET A 104 -10.35 0.32 15.36
N PRO A 105 -9.61 0.16 14.25
CA PRO A 105 -8.23 0.63 14.19
C PRO A 105 -8.16 2.16 14.26
N ASP A 106 -7.18 2.67 15.00
CA ASP A 106 -6.96 4.11 15.23
C ASP A 106 -6.68 4.92 13.95
N TRP A 107 -6.34 4.27 12.83
CA TRP A 107 -6.09 4.93 11.56
C TRP A 107 -7.36 5.21 10.75
N LEU A 108 -8.52 4.67 11.14
CA LEU A 108 -9.81 5.03 10.54
C LEU A 108 -10.32 6.35 11.12
N THR A 109 -10.78 7.23 10.22
CA THR A 109 -11.30 8.55 10.61
C THR A 109 -12.82 8.55 10.80
N GLN A 110 -13.53 7.68 10.08
CA GLN A 110 -14.98 7.55 10.18
C GLN A 110 -15.39 6.46 11.18
N PRO A 111 -16.43 6.70 12.00
CA PRO A 111 -16.98 5.67 12.87
C PRO A 111 -17.76 4.62 12.06
N ARG A 112 -18.02 3.46 12.67
CA ARG A 112 -18.92 2.44 12.10
C ARG A 112 -20.28 3.05 11.74
N GLY A 113 -20.86 2.56 10.65
CA GLY A 113 -22.10 3.07 10.08
C GLY A 113 -21.94 4.31 9.20
N SER A 114 -20.75 4.94 9.18
CA SER A 114 -20.46 6.13 8.37
C SER A 114 -19.25 5.97 7.44
N ILE A 115 -18.65 4.77 7.38
CA ILE A 115 -17.53 4.48 6.48
C ILE A 115 -18.06 4.50 5.04
N THR A 116 -17.31 5.13 4.13
CA THR A 116 -17.58 5.14 2.69
C THR A 116 -16.39 4.58 1.91
N ALA A 117 -16.57 4.26 0.63
CA ALA A 117 -15.46 3.81 -0.23
C ALA A 117 -14.37 4.88 -0.35
N ASP A 118 -14.76 6.15 -0.42
CA ASP A 118 -13.84 7.28 -0.40
C ASP A 118 -13.07 7.38 0.91
N SER A 119 -13.76 7.32 2.06
CA SER A 119 -13.11 7.48 3.35
C SER A 119 -12.15 6.33 3.65
N ILE A 120 -12.53 5.09 3.34
CA ILE A 120 -11.66 3.93 3.60
C ILE A 120 -10.40 3.96 2.73
N VAL A 121 -10.51 4.33 1.46
CA VAL A 121 -9.35 4.44 0.57
C VAL A 121 -8.46 5.60 0.99
N GLU A 122 -9.03 6.75 1.36
CA GLU A 122 -8.27 7.88 1.88
C GLU A 122 -7.54 7.53 3.19
N ASP A 123 -8.21 6.88 4.13
CA ASP A 123 -7.63 6.47 5.41
C ASP A 123 -6.51 5.44 5.21
N MET A 124 -6.72 4.42 4.38
CA MET A 124 -5.69 3.43 4.05
C MET A 124 -4.48 4.09 3.36
N MET A 125 -4.72 4.98 2.40
CA MET A 125 -3.64 5.68 1.70
C MET A 125 -2.89 6.67 2.59
N ALA A 126 -3.61 7.37 3.48
CA ALA A 126 -2.99 8.24 4.49
C ALA A 126 -2.13 7.43 5.46
N PHE A 127 -2.63 6.28 5.92
CA PHE A 127 -1.90 5.39 6.81
C PHE A 127 -0.64 4.83 6.16
N LEU A 128 -0.72 4.37 4.91
CA LEU A 128 0.44 3.91 4.13
C LEU A 128 1.43 5.05 3.88
N ALA A 129 0.95 6.26 3.57
CA ALA A 129 1.79 7.42 3.30
C ALA A 129 2.65 7.83 4.51
N THR A 130 2.31 7.42 5.74
CA THR A 130 3.18 7.61 6.92
C THR A 130 4.52 6.88 6.80
N LYS A 131 4.65 5.92 5.88
CA LYS A 131 5.88 5.16 5.58
C LYS A 131 6.42 5.41 4.18
N ALA A 132 5.69 6.12 3.33
CA ALA A 132 6.13 6.45 1.97
C ALA A 132 7.03 7.70 1.96
N GLY A 133 7.81 7.87 0.89
CA GLY A 133 8.53 9.14 0.66
C GLY A 133 7.63 10.24 0.09
N GLY A 134 6.54 9.85 -0.56
CA GLY A 134 5.51 10.76 -1.06
C GLY A 134 4.24 10.03 -1.48
N ARG A 135 3.23 10.79 -1.86
CA ARG A 135 1.90 10.31 -2.21
C ARG A 135 1.32 11.18 -3.33
N PHE A 136 0.66 10.56 -4.28
CA PHE A 136 -0.20 11.23 -5.25
C PHE A 136 -1.60 10.60 -5.24
N GLY A 137 -2.56 11.38 -4.73
CA GLY A 137 -3.97 10.99 -4.64
C GLY A 137 -4.17 9.64 -3.94
N ARG A 138 -5.07 8.82 -4.47
CA ARG A 138 -5.40 7.49 -3.93
C ARG A 138 -4.61 6.35 -4.57
N VAL A 139 -3.75 6.68 -5.53
CA VAL A 139 -3.31 5.70 -6.54
C VAL A 139 -1.81 5.51 -6.58
N LEU A 140 -1.02 6.37 -5.94
CA LEU A 140 0.43 6.29 -6.02
C LEU A 140 1.11 6.71 -4.71
N LEU A 141 2.11 5.93 -4.30
CA LEU A 141 3.06 6.23 -3.23
C LEU A 141 4.45 6.28 -3.86
N ALA A 142 5.02 7.48 -3.99
CA ALA A 142 6.27 7.71 -4.69
C ALA A 142 6.89 9.06 -4.31
N PRO A 143 8.21 9.22 -4.43
CA PRO A 143 9.19 8.15 -4.58
C PRO A 143 9.40 7.44 -3.23
N ASN A 144 9.91 6.20 -3.24
CA ASN A 144 10.26 5.50 -1.99
C ASN A 144 11.69 4.98 -2.09
N SER A 145 12.48 5.16 -1.05
CA SER A 145 13.69 4.35 -0.88
C SER A 145 13.32 2.86 -0.79
N VAL A 146 14.29 1.98 -1.07
CA VAL A 146 14.14 0.52 -0.90
C VAL A 146 13.61 0.15 0.49
N VAL A 147 14.04 0.86 1.54
CA VAL A 147 13.58 0.64 2.93
C VAL A 147 12.11 1.01 3.08
N GLN A 148 11.68 2.17 2.58
CA GLN A 148 10.27 2.60 2.61
C GLN A 148 9.39 1.65 1.80
N PHE A 149 9.84 1.21 0.63
CA PHE A 149 9.12 0.22 -0.18
C PHE A 149 8.92 -1.10 0.58
N GLY A 150 9.96 -1.59 1.26
CA GLY A 150 9.85 -2.75 2.15
C GLY A 150 8.86 -2.52 3.29
N GLN A 151 8.90 -1.36 3.94
CA GLN A 151 7.95 -1.02 5.00
C GLN A 151 6.50 -1.00 4.49
N LEU A 152 6.25 -0.42 3.31
CA LEU A 152 4.92 -0.40 2.69
C LEU A 152 4.38 -1.81 2.41
N CYS A 153 5.24 -2.72 1.92
CA CYS A 153 4.87 -4.14 1.77
C CYS A 153 4.44 -4.78 3.11
N GLY A 154 5.13 -4.43 4.21
CA GLY A 154 4.75 -4.87 5.56
C GLY A 154 3.45 -4.25 6.06
N MET A 155 3.18 -3.00 5.71
CA MET A 155 1.95 -2.29 6.10
C MET A 155 0.70 -2.91 5.46
N PHE A 156 0.77 -3.38 4.21
CA PHE A 156 -0.35 -4.14 3.62
C PHE A 156 -0.69 -5.39 4.45
N ALA A 157 0.33 -6.14 4.87
CA ALA A 157 0.13 -7.29 5.74
C ALA A 157 -0.41 -6.89 7.12
N TYR A 158 0.04 -5.76 7.67
CA TYR A 158 -0.47 -5.25 8.94
C TYR A 158 -1.97 -4.92 8.84
N ILE A 159 -2.38 -4.16 7.83
CA ILE A 159 -3.80 -3.81 7.58
C ILE A 159 -4.65 -5.08 7.43
N GLU A 160 -4.20 -6.05 6.65
CA GLU A 160 -4.94 -7.31 6.43
C GLU A 160 -5.07 -8.19 7.68
N ASN A 161 -4.18 -8.05 8.67
CA ASN A 161 -4.23 -8.83 9.91
C ASN A 161 -4.95 -8.11 11.05
N ASP A 162 -5.34 -6.85 10.86
CA ASP A 162 -6.18 -6.13 11.79
C ASP A 162 -7.51 -6.87 12.04
N ALA A 163 -7.98 -6.87 13.29
CA ALA A 163 -9.16 -7.64 13.69
C ALA A 163 -10.44 -7.13 13.03
N PHE A 164 -10.61 -5.80 12.97
CA PHE A 164 -11.74 -5.16 12.32
C PHE A 164 -11.71 -5.37 10.81
N VAL A 165 -10.54 -5.19 10.18
CA VAL A 165 -10.39 -5.41 8.73
C VAL A 165 -10.69 -6.86 8.36
N ARG A 166 -10.25 -7.84 9.17
CA ARG A 166 -10.59 -9.26 8.95
C ARG A 166 -12.07 -9.54 9.10
N ALA A 167 -12.71 -8.95 10.11
CA ALA A 167 -14.16 -9.09 10.32
C ALA A 167 -14.95 -8.52 9.13
N ALA A 168 -14.59 -7.33 8.65
CA ALA A 168 -15.19 -6.74 7.46
C ALA A 168 -14.92 -7.57 6.19
N ALA A 169 -13.69 -8.03 6.01
CA ALA A 169 -13.29 -8.85 4.86
C ALA A 169 -14.01 -10.22 4.79
N ALA A 170 -14.49 -10.74 5.92
CA ALA A 170 -15.30 -11.96 5.96
C ALA A 170 -16.69 -11.77 5.32
N GLY A 171 -17.19 -10.54 5.24
CA GLY A 171 -18.45 -10.20 4.57
C GLY A 171 -18.36 -10.04 3.04
N MET A 172 -17.16 -10.10 2.47
CA MET A 172 -16.93 -9.95 1.02
C MET A 172 -17.03 -11.29 0.27
N SER A 173 -17.25 -11.25 -1.04
CA SER A 173 -17.29 -12.44 -1.92
C SER A 173 -15.95 -13.19 -1.97
N ASP A 174 -15.89 -14.51 -1.81
CA ASP A 174 -14.63 -15.28 -1.78
C ASP A 174 -13.63 -14.89 -2.87
N GLY A 175 -12.37 -14.67 -2.47
CA GLY A 175 -11.27 -14.31 -3.37
C GLY A 175 -11.24 -12.84 -3.81
N ALA A 176 -12.25 -12.02 -3.48
CA ALA A 176 -12.19 -10.59 -3.80
C ALA A 176 -11.12 -9.86 -2.99
N THR A 177 -10.38 -8.99 -3.69
CA THR A 177 -9.29 -8.13 -3.19
C THR A 177 -9.74 -6.68 -3.26
N LEU A 178 -9.33 -5.85 -2.29
CA LEU A 178 -9.63 -4.41 -2.30
C LEU A 178 -8.81 -3.65 -3.34
N ALA A 179 -7.55 -4.05 -3.56
CA ALA A 179 -6.71 -3.42 -4.56
C ALA A 179 -5.69 -4.38 -5.17
N LYS A 180 -5.39 -4.13 -6.45
CA LYS A 180 -4.18 -4.64 -7.11
C LYS A 180 -3.05 -3.65 -6.92
N VAL A 181 -1.87 -4.16 -6.58
CA VAL A 181 -0.69 -3.34 -6.30
C VAL A 181 0.35 -3.55 -7.39
N PHE A 182 0.95 -2.47 -7.84
CA PHE A 182 1.94 -2.45 -8.92
C PHE A 182 3.21 -1.77 -8.46
N CYS A 183 4.35 -2.30 -8.93
CA CYS A 183 5.66 -1.70 -8.73
C CYS A 183 6.07 -0.93 -10.00
N LEU A 184 6.61 0.26 -9.80
CA LEU A 184 7.12 1.15 -10.83
C LEU A 184 8.59 1.46 -10.51
N THR A 185 9.50 1.10 -11.41
CA THR A 185 10.93 1.48 -11.32
C THR A 185 11.39 2.34 -12.48
N LYS A 186 10.42 2.85 -13.25
CA LYS A 186 10.61 3.83 -14.32
C LYS A 186 9.57 4.93 -14.15
N GLY A 187 9.91 6.16 -14.50
CA GLY A 187 9.02 7.32 -14.43
C GLY A 187 7.90 7.32 -15.47
N SER A 188 7.20 6.18 -15.66
CA SER A 188 5.97 6.12 -16.45
C SER A 188 5.02 5.04 -15.90
N ALA A 189 3.75 5.41 -15.72
CA ALA A 189 2.63 4.55 -15.35
C ALA A 189 2.51 3.31 -16.25
N SER A 190 2.85 3.43 -17.53
CA SER A 190 2.83 2.32 -18.49
C SER A 190 3.85 1.22 -18.17
N ALA A 191 4.89 1.54 -17.39
CA ALA A 191 5.91 0.60 -16.96
C ALA A 191 5.55 -0.14 -15.66
N ALA A 192 4.35 0.08 -15.11
CA ALA A 192 3.87 -0.58 -13.90
C ALA A 192 3.82 -2.11 -14.08
N VAL A 193 4.41 -2.83 -13.14
CA VAL A 193 4.41 -4.30 -13.11
C VAL A 193 3.59 -4.77 -11.91
N PRO A 194 2.62 -5.68 -12.09
CA PRO A 194 1.87 -6.26 -10.97
C PRO A 194 2.82 -6.85 -9.93
N MET A 195 2.56 -6.58 -8.67
CA MET A 195 3.27 -7.24 -7.59
C MET A 195 2.72 -8.65 -7.40
N GLU A 196 3.60 -9.57 -7.01
CA GLU A 196 3.19 -10.91 -6.59
C GLU A 196 3.57 -11.07 -5.13
N PHE A 197 2.58 -11.01 -4.24
CA PHE A 197 2.82 -11.36 -2.84
C PHE A 197 2.88 -12.89 -2.71
N PRO A 198 3.88 -13.46 -2.00
CA PRO A 198 4.03 -14.90 -1.85
C PRO A 198 2.77 -15.49 -1.18
N PRO A 199 2.38 -16.74 -1.51
CA PRO A 199 1.23 -17.40 -0.90
C PRO A 199 1.31 -17.35 0.62
N ARG A 200 0.20 -17.06 1.29
CA ARG A 200 0.16 -17.07 2.76
C ARG A 200 -0.22 -18.46 3.25
N GLU A 201 0.49 -18.93 4.28
CA GLU A 201 0.17 -20.15 5.00
C GLU A 201 -1.01 -19.97 5.97
N ASN A 202 -1.35 -18.71 6.31
CA ASN A 202 -2.45 -18.38 7.22
C ASN A 202 -3.79 -18.24 6.48
N GLN A 203 -4.87 -18.59 7.19
CA GLN A 203 -6.27 -18.46 6.74
C GLN A 203 -6.76 -17.00 6.57
N SER A 204 -5.90 -16.00 6.81
CA SER A 204 -6.23 -14.58 6.62
C SER A 204 -6.42 -14.28 5.14
N ARG A 205 -7.58 -13.73 4.79
CA ARG A 205 -7.92 -13.31 3.44
C ARG A 205 -6.96 -12.24 2.92
N ARG A 206 -6.60 -12.34 1.64
CA ARG A 206 -5.77 -11.34 0.94
C ARG A 206 -6.66 -10.22 0.40
N LEU A 207 -6.33 -8.98 0.73
CA LEU A 207 -7.00 -7.76 0.27
C LEU A 207 -6.15 -6.98 -0.72
N PHE A 208 -4.83 -7.15 -0.68
CA PHE A 208 -3.88 -6.55 -1.64
C PHE A 208 -3.22 -7.65 -2.46
N SER A 209 -3.39 -7.61 -3.78
CA SER A 209 -2.82 -8.60 -4.71
C SER A 209 -1.80 -8.03 -5.66
#